data_AF-A0A955G6C5-F1
#
_entry.id   AF-A0A955G6C5-F1
#
_cell.length_a   1.000
_cell.length_b   1.000
_cell.length_c   1.000
_cell.angle_alpha   90.00
_cell.angle_beta   90.00
_cell.angle_gamma   90.00
#
_symmetry.space_group_name_H-M   'P 1'
#
loop_
_entity.id
_entity.type
_entity.pdbx_description
1 polymer ?
#
loop_
_entity_poly.entity_id
_entity_poly.type
_entity_poly.pdbx_seq_one_letter_code
_entity_poly.pdbx_strand_id
1 'polypeptide(L)'
;MIAEWTVFDVGTGECLFVVSGTEATAQLNGANYLLGAFSGEDYYYDGAQMQLRPAFDLQPVSLTITTAQTLTINNIPVGTTVTHPDGSVVVDDGFIEWSATEPGSYEFLFDNFPYIQEVLVATVTSA
;
A
#
# COMPACT_ATOMS: atom_id res chain seq x y z
N MET A 1 18.84 -24.08 -18.78
CA MET A 1 17.95 -23.89 -17.62
C MET A 1 17.26 -22.56 -17.82
N ILE A 2 15.94 -22.51 -17.72
CA ILE A 2 15.22 -21.22 -17.70
C ILE A 2 15.30 -20.72 -16.26
N ALA A 3 15.79 -19.49 -16.09
CA ALA A 3 15.80 -18.78 -14.83
C ALA A 3 14.84 -17.58 -14.91
N GLU A 4 14.47 -17.07 -13.74
CA GLU A 4 13.61 -15.90 -13.60
C GLU A 4 14.36 -14.81 -12.85
N TRP A 5 14.16 -13.57 -13.28
CA TRP A 5 14.75 -12.39 -12.67
C TRP A 5 13.68 -11.34 -12.45
N THR A 6 13.67 -10.73 -11.27
CA THR A 6 12.79 -9.61 -10.96
C THR A 6 13.58 -8.33 -11.17
N VAL A 7 13.08 -7.49 -12.06
CA VAL A 7 13.59 -6.13 -12.29
C VAL A 7 12.92 -5.19 -11.31
N PHE A 8 13.70 -4.29 -10.70
CA PHE A 8 13.20 -3.35 -9.71
C PHE A 8 13.79 -1.94 -9.90
N ASP A 9 13.09 -0.94 -9.38
CA ASP A 9 13.58 0.43 -9.27
C ASP A 9 14.46 0.57 -8.03
N VAL A 10 15.70 1.07 -8.18
CA VAL A 10 16.64 1.20 -7.05
C VAL A 10 16.38 2.44 -6.18
N GLY A 11 15.66 3.43 -6.71
CA GLY A 11 15.28 4.63 -5.99
C GLY A 11 14.08 4.41 -5.09
N THR A 12 13.08 3.65 -5.56
CA THR A 12 11.88 3.35 -4.77
C THR A 12 11.92 1.98 -4.10
N GLY A 13 12.61 1.00 -4.68
CA GLY A 13 12.56 -0.41 -4.27
C GLY A 13 11.42 -1.20 -4.92
N GLU A 14 10.64 -0.59 -5.82
CA GLU A 14 9.46 -1.23 -6.43
C GLU A 14 9.85 -2.33 -7.43
N CYS A 15 9.21 -3.50 -7.34
CA CYS A 15 9.34 -4.55 -8.35
C CYS A 15 8.54 -4.17 -9.60
N LEU A 16 9.21 -4.06 -10.74
CA LEU A 16 8.60 -3.57 -11.97
C LEU A 16 8.01 -4.71 -12.81
N PHE A 17 8.78 -5.77 -13.04
CA PHE A 17 8.34 -6.95 -13.80
C PHE A 17 9.29 -8.14 -13.61
N VAL A 18 8.80 -9.35 -13.91
CA VAL A 18 9.58 -10.58 -13.93
C VAL A 18 9.93 -10.96 -15.36
N VAL A 19 11.21 -11.25 -15.60
CA VAL A 19 11.73 -11.76 -16.87
C VAL A 19 12.09 -13.22 -16.71
N SER A 20 11.65 -14.08 -17.63
CA SER A 20 12.06 -15.48 -17.69
C SER A 20 12.89 -15.76 -18.94
N GLY A 21 13.95 -16.58 -18.82
CA GLY A 21 14.81 -16.89 -19.95
C GLY A 21 16.11 -17.62 -19.60
N THR A 22 17.00 -17.73 -20.58
CA THR A 22 18.40 -18.14 -20.37
C THR A 22 19.26 -16.88 -20.23
N GLU A 23 20.31 -16.90 -19.41
CA GLU A 23 21.13 -15.71 -19.09
C GLU A 23 21.46 -14.85 -20.34
N ALA A 24 21.39 -13.52 -20.18
CA ALA A 24 21.54 -12.47 -21.20
C ALA A 24 20.32 -12.19 -22.10
N THR A 25 19.12 -12.06 -21.52
CA THR A 25 18.02 -11.38 -22.24
C THR A 25 18.30 -9.88 -22.31
N ALA A 26 18.07 -9.27 -23.48
CA ALA A 26 18.27 -7.82 -23.68
C ALA A 26 17.49 -6.94 -22.68
N GLN A 27 16.42 -7.50 -22.08
CA GLN A 27 15.58 -6.86 -21.07
C GLN A 27 16.30 -6.63 -19.73
N LEU A 28 17.42 -7.31 -19.46
CA LEU A 28 18.20 -7.13 -18.23
C LEU A 28 19.35 -6.13 -18.40
N ASN A 29 19.65 -5.69 -19.63
CA ASN A 29 20.80 -4.84 -19.88
C ASN A 29 20.57 -3.42 -19.35
N GLY A 30 21.37 -3.02 -18.35
CA GLY A 30 21.27 -1.72 -17.68
C GLY A 30 20.16 -1.62 -16.63
N ALA A 31 19.41 -2.69 -16.37
CA ALA A 31 18.40 -2.75 -15.32
C ALA A 31 19.00 -3.27 -14.00
N ASN A 32 18.40 -2.89 -12.87
CA ASN A 32 18.67 -3.53 -11.59
C ASN A 32 17.76 -4.74 -11.44
N TYR A 33 18.34 -5.91 -11.16
CA TYR A 33 17.58 -7.15 -11.05
C TYR A 33 18.16 -8.12 -10.02
N LEU A 34 17.29 -8.97 -9.47
CA LEU A 34 17.64 -10.09 -8.60
C LEU A 34 17.12 -11.40 -9.19
N LEU A 35 17.84 -12.49 -8.92
CA LEU A 35 17.41 -13.84 -9.31
C LEU A 35 16.19 -14.25 -8.47
N GLY A 36 15.13 -14.68 -9.15
CA GLY A 36 13.85 -15.08 -8.57
C GLY A 36 12.67 -14.33 -9.20
N ALA A 37 11.48 -14.90 -9.06
CA ALA A 37 10.22 -14.29 -9.44
C ALA A 37 9.51 -13.74 -8.19
N PHE A 38 9.50 -12.41 -8.06
CA PHE A 38 8.87 -11.70 -6.96
C PHE A 38 7.79 -10.77 -7.53
N SER A 39 6.57 -10.85 -6.99
CA SER A 39 5.46 -9.97 -7.36
C SER A 39 5.64 -8.60 -6.72
N GLY A 40 5.42 -7.51 -7.46
CA GLY A 40 5.41 -6.15 -6.89
C GLY A 40 4.24 -5.90 -5.95
N GLU A 41 3.20 -6.73 -5.98
CA GLU A 41 2.10 -6.68 -5.02
C GLU A 41 2.54 -7.11 -3.62
N ASP A 42 3.46 -8.07 -3.53
CA ASP A 42 3.86 -8.71 -2.27
C ASP A 42 5.28 -8.34 -1.83
N TYR A 43 6.15 -7.92 -2.74
CA TYR A 43 7.58 -7.73 -2.47
C TYR A 43 8.10 -6.36 -2.88
N TYR A 44 9.14 -5.91 -2.18
CA TYR A 44 9.96 -4.77 -2.53
C TYR A 44 11.44 -5.06 -2.27
N TYR A 45 12.33 -4.30 -2.90
CA TYR A 45 13.76 -4.34 -2.65
C TYR A 45 14.14 -3.32 -1.56
N ASP A 46 14.77 -3.78 -0.49
CA ASP A 46 15.15 -2.96 0.67
C ASP A 46 16.55 -2.30 0.54
N GLY A 47 17.20 -2.44 -0.62
CA GLY A 47 18.59 -2.04 -0.83
C GLY A 47 19.61 -3.16 -0.67
N ALA A 48 19.21 -4.34 -0.17
CA ALA A 48 20.06 -5.52 -0.03
C ALA A 48 19.41 -6.78 -0.61
N GLN A 49 18.12 -7.00 -0.37
CA GLN A 49 17.37 -8.20 -0.77
C GLN A 49 15.89 -7.88 -1.02
N MET A 50 15.17 -8.83 -1.61
CA MET A 50 13.72 -8.75 -1.67
C MET A 50 13.13 -9.03 -0.30
N GLN A 51 12.15 -8.23 0.10
CA GLN A 51 11.42 -8.31 1.36
C GLN A 51 9.92 -8.30 1.06
N LEU A 52 9.15 -8.97 1.92
CA LEU A 52 7.70 -8.87 1.89
C LEU A 52 7.28 -7.45 2.27
N ARG A 53 6.32 -6.90 1.53
CA ARG A 53 5.71 -5.61 1.82
C ARG A 53 4.96 -5.72 3.16
N PRO A 54 5.19 -4.77 4.09
CA PRO A 54 4.47 -4.79 5.36
C PRO A 54 2.98 -4.46 5.14
N ALA A 55 2.10 -5.08 5.92
CA ALA A 55 0.72 -4.61 6.02
C ALA A 55 0.66 -3.34 6.88
N PHE A 56 -0.39 -2.53 6.72
CA PHE A 56 -0.66 -1.48 7.70
C PHE A 56 -1.15 -2.12 9.01
N ASP A 57 -0.93 -1.44 10.14
CA ASP A 57 -1.46 -1.82 11.46
C ASP A 57 -2.54 -0.83 11.90
N LEU A 58 -3.51 -0.58 11.02
CA LEU A 58 -4.54 0.44 11.20
C LEU A 58 -5.43 0.16 12.41
N GLN A 59 -5.75 1.20 13.18
CA GLN A 59 -6.62 1.08 14.36
C GLN A 59 -7.69 2.16 14.40
N PRO A 60 -8.98 1.85 14.65
CA PRO A 60 -9.51 0.52 14.97
C PRO A 60 -9.78 -0.32 13.71
N VAL A 61 -9.76 -1.65 13.85
CA VAL A 61 -10.05 -2.61 12.76
C VAL A 61 -11.54 -2.63 12.38
N SER A 62 -12.42 -2.21 13.29
CA SER A 62 -13.87 -2.11 13.06
C SER A 62 -14.32 -0.66 13.11
N LEU A 63 -14.92 -0.20 12.02
CA LEU A 63 -15.31 1.18 11.81
C LEU A 63 -16.84 1.28 11.77
N THR A 64 -17.50 1.26 12.93
CA THR A 64 -18.93 1.56 13.03
C THR A 64 -19.12 2.78 13.91
N ILE A 65 -19.68 3.85 13.35
CA ILE A 65 -19.93 5.12 14.04
C ILE A 65 -21.37 5.59 13.78
N THR A 66 -21.89 6.48 14.61
CA THR A 66 -23.16 7.16 14.30
C THR A 66 -22.93 8.43 13.48
N THR A 67 -23.98 8.96 12.86
CA THR A 67 -23.96 10.25 12.18
C THR A 67 -23.42 11.35 13.11
N ALA A 68 -22.54 12.21 12.60
CA ALA A 68 -21.83 13.28 13.33
C ALA A 68 -20.88 12.82 14.45
N GLN A 69 -20.63 11.52 14.60
CA GLN A 69 -19.54 11.02 15.42
C GLN A 69 -18.22 11.11 14.64
N THR A 70 -17.15 11.53 15.32
CA THR A 70 -15.80 11.48 14.77
C THR A 70 -15.26 10.06 14.82
N LEU A 71 -14.84 9.55 13.67
CA LEU A 71 -14.00 8.38 13.52
C LEU A 71 -12.54 8.81 13.50
N THR A 72 -11.72 8.17 14.33
CA THR A 72 -10.27 8.35 14.32
C THR A 72 -9.61 7.04 13.88
N ILE A 73 -8.83 7.09 12.81
CA ILE A 73 -8.01 5.96 12.34
C ILE A 73 -6.54 6.30 12.64
N ASN A 74 -5.88 5.46 13.42
CA ASN A 74 -4.53 5.65 13.95
C ASN A 74 -3.56 4.64 13.32
N ASN A 75 -2.28 4.78 13.69
CA ASN A 75 -1.16 3.93 13.24
C ASN A 75 -0.96 3.99 11.73
N ILE A 76 -1.28 5.13 11.12
CA ILE A 76 -1.05 5.36 9.70
C ILE A 76 0.41 5.83 9.56
N PRO A 77 1.26 5.16 8.77
CA PRO A 77 2.61 5.64 8.49
C PRO A 77 2.59 7.06 7.91
N VAL A 78 3.53 7.90 8.33
CA VAL A 78 3.69 9.25 7.77
C VAL A 78 3.98 9.18 6.27
N GLY A 79 3.37 10.08 5.50
CA GLY A 79 3.43 10.10 4.04
C GLY A 79 2.36 9.26 3.35
N THR A 80 1.53 8.54 4.11
CA THR A 80 0.43 7.76 3.53
C THR A 80 -0.61 8.68 2.90
N THR A 81 -0.96 8.40 1.65
CA THR A 81 -2.10 9.02 1.00
C THR A 81 -3.35 8.23 1.37
N VAL A 82 -4.30 8.90 2.02
CA VAL A 82 -5.62 8.34 2.33
C VAL A 82 -6.63 8.95 1.39
N THR A 83 -7.28 8.13 0.58
CA THR A 83 -8.39 8.55 -0.28
C THR A 83 -9.71 8.11 0.34
N HIS A 84 -10.61 9.06 0.54
CA HIS A 84 -11.91 8.90 1.14
C HIS A 84 -12.97 9.65 0.28
N PRO A 85 -14.28 9.53 0.58
CA PRO A 85 -15.33 10.08 -0.27
C PRO A 85 -15.24 11.60 -0.54
N ASP A 86 -14.65 12.36 0.40
CA ASP A 86 -14.52 13.81 0.29
C ASP A 86 -13.22 14.25 -0.41
N GLY A 87 -12.34 13.32 -0.77
CA GLY A 87 -11.08 13.60 -1.46
C GLY A 87 -9.92 12.76 -0.94
N SER A 88 -8.70 13.29 -1.08
CA SER A 88 -7.49 12.62 -0.62
C SER A 88 -6.68 13.55 0.28
N VAL A 89 -6.05 12.97 1.31
CA VAL A 89 -5.18 13.67 2.26
C VAL A 89 -3.87 12.88 2.43
N VAL A 90 -2.77 13.59 2.67
CA VAL A 90 -1.49 12.97 3.03
C VAL A 90 -1.34 13.08 4.54
N VAL A 91 -1.13 11.95 5.22
CA VAL A 91 -0.99 11.88 6.67
C VAL A 91 0.41 12.30 7.09
N ASP A 92 0.52 13.24 8.02
CA ASP A 92 1.79 13.77 8.54
C ASP A 92 1.98 13.59 10.07
N ASP A 93 0.92 13.20 10.78
CA ASP A 93 0.87 13.06 12.24
C ASP A 93 0.56 11.63 12.73
N GLY A 94 0.24 10.73 11.82
CA GLY A 94 0.03 9.31 12.07
C GLY A 94 -1.43 8.88 12.28
N PHE A 95 -2.38 9.78 12.09
CA PHE A 95 -3.80 9.47 12.17
C PHE A 95 -4.64 10.31 11.19
N ILE A 96 -5.91 9.95 11.02
CA ILE A 96 -6.92 10.81 10.40
C ILE A 96 -8.16 10.88 11.28
N GLU A 97 -8.86 12.00 11.21
CA GLU A 97 -10.18 12.18 11.78
C GLU A 97 -11.18 12.42 10.66
N TRP A 98 -12.30 11.72 10.70
CA TRP A 98 -13.34 11.82 9.69
C TRP A 98 -14.73 11.69 10.32
N SER A 99 -15.73 12.32 9.72
CA SER A 99 -17.13 12.21 10.16
C SER A 99 -18.06 12.35 8.97
N ALA A 100 -19.23 11.70 9.03
CA ALA A 100 -20.30 11.90 8.07
C ALA A 100 -21.61 12.29 8.75
N THR A 101 -22.42 13.07 8.03
CA THR A 101 -23.76 13.49 8.45
C THR A 101 -24.86 12.55 7.94
N GLU A 102 -24.55 11.70 6.97
CA GLU A 102 -25.48 10.76 6.37
C GLU A 102 -25.10 9.31 6.72
N PRO A 103 -26.07 8.42 6.99
CA PRO A 103 -25.79 7.00 7.12
C PRO A 103 -25.32 6.40 5.79
N GLY A 104 -24.39 5.45 5.85
CA GLY A 104 -23.84 4.83 4.65
C GLY A 104 -22.60 3.99 4.93
N SER A 105 -22.04 3.42 3.86
CA SER A 105 -20.74 2.75 3.88
C SER A 105 -19.75 3.58 3.08
N TYR A 106 -18.62 3.89 3.68
CA TYR A 106 -17.62 4.81 3.15
C TYR A 106 -16.26 4.11 3.12
N GLU A 107 -15.65 4.06 1.95
CA GLU A 107 -14.37 3.40 1.73
C GLU A 107 -13.20 4.37 1.92
N PHE A 108 -12.15 3.87 2.56
CA PHE A 108 -10.89 4.55 2.78
C PHE A 108 -9.78 3.71 2.14
N LEU A 109 -9.08 4.26 1.17
CA LEU A 109 -7.92 3.65 0.52
C LEU A 109 -6.65 4.23 1.11
N PHE A 110 -5.79 3.38 1.67
CA PHE A 110 -4.49 3.74 2.24
C PHE A 110 -3.38 3.30 1.30
N ASP A 111 -2.58 4.25 0.82
CA ASP A 111 -1.48 3.99 -0.11
C ASP A 111 -0.19 4.67 0.36
N ASN A 112 0.84 3.84 0.60
CA ASN A 112 2.18 4.29 0.98
C ASN A 112 3.20 3.20 0.71
N PHE A 113 4.01 3.32 -0.33
CA PHE A 113 5.08 2.35 -0.56
C PHE A 113 6.12 2.42 0.59
N PRO A 114 6.58 1.29 1.16
CA PRO A 114 6.46 -0.09 0.68
C PRO A 114 5.26 -0.89 1.20
N TYR A 115 4.34 -0.29 1.97
CA TYR A 115 3.21 -1.00 2.56
C TYR A 115 2.25 -1.56 1.50
N ILE A 116 1.66 -2.72 1.76
CA ILE A 116 0.58 -3.28 0.94
C ILE A 116 -0.62 -2.33 1.03
N GLN A 117 -1.15 -1.91 -0.12
CA GLN A 117 -2.33 -1.05 -0.17
C GLN A 117 -3.49 -1.68 0.60
N GLU A 118 -4.16 -0.88 1.43
CA GLU A 118 -5.25 -1.36 2.30
C GLU A 118 -6.54 -0.56 2.08
N VAL A 119 -7.67 -1.25 2.17
CA VAL A 119 -9.00 -0.65 2.08
C VAL A 119 -9.76 -0.93 3.35
N LEU A 120 -10.23 0.12 4.03
CA LEU A 120 -11.15 0.02 5.15
C LEU A 120 -12.52 0.58 4.78
N VAL A 121 -13.57 0.00 5.35
CA VAL A 121 -14.95 0.45 5.15
C VAL A 121 -15.54 0.91 6.48
N ALA A 122 -15.85 2.20 6.59
CA ALA A 122 -16.60 2.73 7.71
C ALA A 122 -18.11 2.62 7.45
N THR A 123 -18.83 2.05 8.40
CA THR A 123 -20.29 2.00 8.41
C THR A 123 -20.82 3.07 9.35
N VAL A 124 -21.58 4.02 8.79
CA VAL A 124 -22.22 5.11 9.53
C VAL A 124 -23.70 4.79 9.68
N THR A 125 -24.18 4.72 10.91
CA THR A 125 -25.61 4.50 11.21
C THR A 125 -26.26 5.79 11.69
N SER A 126 -27.59 5.89 11.57
CA SER A 126 -28.32 6.96 12.25
C SER A 126 -28.07 6.89 13.76
N ALA A 127 -27.98 8.06 14.41
CA ALA A 127 -27.91 8.18 15.86
C ALA A 127 -29.19 7.66 16.56
#